data_AF-A0A6M5Z3V4-F1
#
_entry.id   AF-A0A6M5Z3V4-F1
#
_cell.length_a   1.000
_cell.length_b   1.000
_cell.length_c   1.000
_cell.angle_alpha   90.00
_cell.angle_beta   90.00
_cell.angle_gamma   90.00
#
_symmetry.space_group_name_H-M   'P 1'
#
loop_
_entity.id
_entity.type
_entity.pdbx_description
1 polymer ?
#
loop_
_entity_poly.entity_id
_entity_poly.type
_entity_poly.pdbx_seq_one_letter_code
_entity_poly.pdbx_strand_id
1 'polypeptide(L)'
;MPNWCRCEVEVSGRAERVREFLEFAKGDGDGRETVFDFNRFVPYPPEWRKLDEAFYAWLESNPDLSGGFPVHAYDKWGYLWCCRNWGTNSNATEPRYGDATEAAGTLTASVHFETAWCEPWPVVLKASELFPDLAFELHYFEPLGDFAGCYRCSAGVGTDECWACDHVEVDRVPDC
;
A
#
# COMPACT_ATOMS: atom_id res chain seq x y z
N MET A 1 7.04 17.46 4.76
CA MET A 1 7.41 16.44 3.77
C MET A 1 7.49 15.14 4.54
N PRO A 2 6.70 14.11 4.17
CA PRO A 2 6.82 12.81 4.80
C PRO A 2 8.20 12.22 4.52
N ASN A 3 8.66 11.36 5.43
CA ASN A 3 9.73 10.43 5.12
C ASN A 3 9.13 9.30 4.27
N TRP A 4 9.91 8.72 3.37
CA TRP A 4 9.43 7.73 2.41
C TRP A 4 9.97 6.36 2.75
N CYS A 5 9.06 5.43 3.05
CA CYS A 5 9.38 4.03 3.21
C CYS A 5 9.41 3.37 1.82
N ARG A 6 10.57 2.85 1.44
CA ARG A 6 10.75 2.10 0.20
C ARG A 6 10.26 0.69 0.43
N CYS A 7 9.38 0.22 -0.44
CA CYS A 7 8.75 -1.08 -0.33
C CYS A 7 8.99 -1.90 -1.60
N GLU A 8 9.12 -3.21 -1.42
CA GLU A 8 9.12 -4.20 -2.48
C GLU A 8 8.24 -5.37 -2.05
N VAL A 9 7.19 -5.64 -2.82
CA VAL A 9 6.37 -6.84 -2.66
C VAL A 9 6.85 -7.86 -3.66
N GLU A 10 7.46 -8.92 -3.17
CA GLU A 10 7.74 -10.14 -3.92
C GLU A 10 6.57 -11.11 -3.78
N VAL A 11 6.15 -11.70 -4.89
CA VAL A 11 5.11 -12.73 -4.95
C VAL A 11 5.67 -13.95 -5.68
N SER A 12 5.47 -15.14 -5.12
CA SER A 12 5.93 -16.39 -5.71
C SER A 12 4.87 -17.49 -5.68
N GLY A 13 4.89 -18.36 -6.70
CA GLY A 13 3.99 -19.50 -6.81
C GLY A 13 3.83 -19.96 -8.25
N ARG A 14 2.73 -20.66 -8.56
CA ARG A 14 2.45 -21.11 -9.93
C ARG A 14 2.36 -19.91 -10.87
N ALA A 15 3.02 -20.00 -12.02
CA ALA A 15 3.19 -18.86 -12.91
C ALA A 15 1.87 -18.23 -13.37
N GLU A 16 0.84 -19.02 -13.62
CA GLU A 16 -0.48 -18.52 -14.01
C GLU A 16 -1.13 -17.69 -12.90
N ARG A 17 -0.94 -18.09 -11.65
CA ARG A 17 -1.55 -17.46 -10.48
C ARG A 17 -0.84 -16.17 -10.10
N VAL A 18 0.48 -16.13 -10.23
CA VAL A 18 1.25 -14.89 -10.05
C VAL A 18 0.83 -13.86 -11.09
N ARG A 19 0.67 -14.26 -12.36
CA ARG A 19 0.18 -13.34 -13.42
C ARG A 19 -1.25 -12.85 -13.15
N GLU A 20 -2.13 -13.72 -12.66
CA GLU A 20 -3.49 -13.34 -12.25
C GLU A 20 -3.49 -12.34 -11.10
N PHE A 21 -2.61 -12.53 -10.10
CA PHE A 21 -2.42 -11.56 -9.02
C PHE A 21 -1.94 -10.21 -9.55
N LEU A 22 -0.90 -10.19 -10.39
CA LEU A 22 -0.36 -8.94 -10.95
C LEU A 22 -1.42 -8.19 -11.79
N GLU A 23 -2.27 -8.91 -12.52
CA GLU A 23 -3.38 -8.30 -13.25
C GLU A 23 -4.46 -7.77 -12.30
N PHE A 24 -4.80 -8.53 -11.26
CA PHE A 24 -5.78 -8.11 -10.26
C PHE A 24 -5.36 -6.85 -9.48
N ALA A 25 -4.07 -6.73 -9.20
CA ALA A 25 -3.48 -5.63 -8.43
C ALA A 25 -3.48 -4.29 -9.16
N LYS A 26 -3.60 -4.30 -10.50
CA LYS A 26 -3.74 -3.08 -11.30
C LYS A 26 -5.02 -2.35 -10.93
N GLY A 27 -4.95 -1.03 -10.96
CA GLY A 27 -6.08 -0.17 -10.64
C GLY A 27 -5.91 1.24 -11.14
N ASP A 28 -6.74 2.12 -10.58
CA ASP A 28 -6.75 3.56 -10.86
C ASP A 28 -6.44 4.28 -9.54
N GLY A 29 -5.15 4.31 -9.21
CA GLY A 29 -4.60 4.79 -7.95
C GLY A 29 -4.57 6.31 -7.95
N ASP A 30 -5.74 6.92 -7.79
CA ASP A 30 -5.98 8.37 -7.75
C ASP A 30 -6.04 9.03 -9.14
N GLY A 31 -6.77 8.40 -10.08
CA GLY A 31 -7.03 8.94 -11.42
C GLY A 31 -5.88 8.69 -12.41
N ARG A 32 -4.94 7.82 -12.05
CA ARG A 32 -3.86 7.34 -12.91
C ARG A 32 -3.77 5.82 -12.83
N GLU A 33 -3.57 5.19 -13.98
CA GLU A 33 -3.25 3.77 -14.04
C GLU A 33 -2.04 3.45 -13.16
N THR A 34 -2.19 2.42 -12.34
CA THR A 34 -1.16 1.94 -11.43
C THR A 34 -1.06 0.42 -11.52
N VAL A 35 0.15 -0.10 -11.33
CA VAL A 35 0.40 -1.55 -11.31
C VAL A 35 0.09 -2.18 -9.95
N PHE A 36 -0.11 -1.37 -8.92
CA PHE A 36 -0.42 -1.84 -7.56
C PHE A 36 -1.29 -0.83 -6.83
N ASP A 37 -2.59 -1.11 -6.76
CA ASP A 37 -3.59 -0.26 -6.10
C ASP A 37 -4.10 -0.94 -4.82
N PHE A 38 -3.87 -0.30 -3.67
CA PHE A 38 -4.32 -0.82 -2.37
C PHE A 38 -5.83 -1.04 -2.30
N ASN A 39 -6.61 -0.24 -3.05
CA ASN A 39 -8.07 -0.37 -3.09
C ASN A 39 -8.56 -1.68 -3.71
N ARG A 40 -7.71 -2.39 -4.46
CA ARG A 40 -8.03 -3.73 -4.99
C ARG A 40 -8.12 -4.77 -3.88
N PHE A 41 -7.38 -4.57 -2.80
CA PHE A 41 -7.31 -5.49 -1.67
C PHE A 41 -8.17 -5.01 -0.49
N VAL A 42 -8.02 -3.74 -0.12
CA VAL A 42 -8.70 -3.11 1.01
C VAL A 42 -9.31 -1.78 0.52
N PRO A 43 -10.56 -1.78 0.04
CA PRO A 43 -11.15 -0.60 -0.62
C PRO A 43 -11.38 0.56 0.33
N TYR A 44 -10.93 1.76 -0.04
CA TYR A 44 -11.32 3.01 0.61
C TYR A 44 -12.85 3.24 0.46
N PRO A 45 -13.56 3.70 1.50
CA PRO A 45 -15.01 3.84 1.45
C PRO A 45 -15.50 4.70 0.27
N PRO A 46 -16.35 4.16 -0.63
CA PRO A 46 -16.77 4.88 -1.84
C PRO A 46 -17.50 6.19 -1.56
N GLU A 47 -18.27 6.27 -0.48
CA GLU A 47 -18.96 7.51 -0.10
C GLU A 47 -18.00 8.60 0.38
N TRP A 48 -16.85 8.21 0.95
CA TRP A 48 -15.80 9.18 1.32
C TRP A 48 -15.04 9.65 0.10
N ARG A 49 -14.74 8.74 -0.84
CA ARG A 49 -14.12 9.09 -2.13
C ARG A 49 -14.91 10.15 -2.89
N LYS A 50 -16.24 10.03 -2.96
CA LYS A 50 -17.09 11.06 -3.61
C LYS A 50 -17.00 12.42 -2.92
N LEU A 51 -16.86 12.46 -1.59
CA LEU A 51 -16.68 13.72 -0.85
C LEU A 51 -15.32 14.32 -1.16
N ASP A 52 -14.27 13.50 -1.23
CA ASP A 52 -12.91 13.92 -1.57
C ASP A 52 -12.85 14.47 -3.01
N GLU A 53 -13.45 13.78 -3.99
CA GLU A 53 -13.59 14.25 -5.38
C GLU A 53 -14.33 15.59 -5.45
N ALA A 54 -15.44 15.74 -4.72
CA ALA A 54 -16.19 17.00 -4.67
C ALA A 54 -15.38 18.14 -4.04
N PHE A 55 -14.57 17.83 -3.02
CA PHE A 55 -13.66 18.80 -2.40
C PHE A 55 -12.58 19.27 -3.37
N TYR A 56 -11.90 18.36 -4.08
CA TYR A 56 -10.89 18.74 -5.07
C TYR A 56 -11.48 19.50 -6.26
N ALA A 57 -12.63 19.08 -6.77
CA ALA A 57 -13.34 19.82 -7.84
C ALA A 57 -13.73 21.25 -7.39
N TRP A 58 -14.08 21.42 -6.12
CA TRP A 58 -14.32 22.74 -5.53
C TRP A 58 -13.04 23.56 -5.44
N LEU A 59 -11.90 22.98 -5.02
CA LEU A 59 -10.61 23.68 -4.96
C LEU A 59 -10.18 24.19 -6.34
N GLU A 60 -10.33 23.38 -7.38
CA GLU A 60 -10.03 23.78 -8.76
C GLU A 60 -10.92 24.94 -9.24
N SER A 61 -12.18 24.95 -8.80
CA SER A 61 -13.16 25.97 -9.18
C SER A 61 -13.07 27.26 -8.35
N ASN A 62 -12.42 27.22 -7.18
CA ASN A 62 -12.35 28.33 -6.21
C ASN A 62 -10.89 28.58 -5.78
N PRO A 63 -10.02 29.07 -6.69
CA PRO A 63 -8.59 29.22 -6.43
C PRO A 63 -8.25 30.29 -5.37
N ASP A 64 -9.19 31.21 -5.10
CA ASP A 64 -9.08 32.21 -4.04
C ASP A 64 -9.52 31.69 -2.66
N LEU A 65 -9.99 30.44 -2.60
CA LEU A 65 -10.45 29.75 -1.40
C LEU A 65 -11.56 30.52 -0.65
N SER A 66 -12.37 31.29 -1.37
CA SER A 66 -13.46 32.07 -0.78
C SER A 66 -14.73 31.22 -0.57
N GLY A 67 -15.38 31.39 0.57
CA GLY A 67 -16.62 30.68 0.93
C GLY A 67 -16.43 29.50 1.88
N GLY A 68 -17.47 28.68 2.01
CA GLY A 68 -17.45 27.48 2.86
C GLY A 68 -16.87 26.29 2.12
N PHE A 69 -15.93 25.60 2.73
CA PHE A 69 -15.32 24.38 2.18
C PHE A 69 -16.30 23.21 2.23
N PRO A 70 -16.46 22.45 1.13
CA PRO A 70 -17.03 21.11 1.22
C PRO A 70 -16.27 20.25 2.22
N VAL A 71 -16.90 19.16 2.67
CA VAL A 71 -16.22 18.21 3.56
C VAL A 71 -15.14 17.48 2.77
N HIS A 72 -13.89 17.61 3.18
CA HIS A 72 -12.81 16.71 2.80
C HIS A 72 -12.85 15.49 3.73
N ALA A 73 -13.31 14.34 3.21
CA ALA A 73 -13.48 13.14 4.02
C ALA A 73 -12.15 12.53 4.42
N TYR A 74 -11.12 12.65 3.58
CA TYR A 74 -9.76 12.21 3.89
C TYR A 74 -9.23 12.88 5.16
N ASP A 75 -9.23 14.21 5.24
CA ASP A 75 -8.75 14.93 6.43
C ASP A 75 -9.56 14.59 7.69
N LYS A 76 -10.87 14.36 7.53
CA LYS A 76 -11.76 14.16 8.68
C LYS A 76 -11.76 12.73 9.21
N TRP A 77 -11.62 11.75 8.32
CA TRP A 77 -11.76 10.32 8.64
C TRP A 77 -10.80 9.44 7.85
N GLY A 78 -10.55 9.76 6.59
CA GLY A 78 -9.82 8.89 5.69
C GLY A 78 -8.36 8.68 6.09
N TYR A 79 -7.66 9.71 6.59
CA TYR A 79 -6.27 9.57 7.06
C TYR A 79 -6.11 8.44 8.08
N LEU A 80 -6.89 8.51 9.17
CA LEU A 80 -6.86 7.50 10.23
C LEU A 80 -7.38 6.15 9.75
N TRP A 81 -8.31 6.14 8.80
CA TRP A 81 -8.77 4.91 8.18
C TRP A 81 -7.66 4.24 7.37
N CYS A 82 -6.94 4.99 6.53
CA CYS A 82 -5.82 4.47 5.76
C CYS A 82 -4.75 3.90 6.70
N CYS A 83 -4.33 4.66 7.71
CA CYS A 83 -3.39 4.19 8.72
C CYS A 83 -3.79 2.83 9.33
N ARG A 84 -5.06 2.68 9.71
CA ARG A 84 -5.56 1.44 10.34
C ARG A 84 -5.75 0.27 9.39
N ASN A 85 -6.09 0.53 8.13
CA ASN A 85 -6.52 -0.51 7.19
C ASN A 85 -5.45 -0.85 6.15
N TRP A 86 -4.55 0.09 5.87
CA TRP A 86 -3.43 -0.06 4.95
C TRP A 86 -2.07 -0.06 5.63
N GLY A 87 -1.97 0.35 6.90
CA GLY A 87 -0.68 0.47 7.61
C GLY A 87 0.09 1.76 7.28
N THR A 88 -0.38 2.54 6.32
CA THR A 88 0.15 3.85 5.90
C THR A 88 -1.00 4.78 5.55
N ASN A 89 -0.75 6.07 5.37
CA ASN A 89 -1.81 7.06 5.14
C ASN A 89 -2.26 7.16 3.67
N SER A 90 -1.47 6.68 2.71
CA SER A 90 -1.71 6.87 1.28
C SER A 90 -1.61 5.55 0.51
N ASN A 91 -2.06 5.57 -0.74
CA ASN A 91 -1.83 4.46 -1.66
C ASN A 91 -0.32 4.33 -2.01
N ALA A 92 0.03 3.30 -2.79
CA ALA A 92 1.38 3.15 -3.33
C ALA A 92 1.77 4.33 -4.23
N THR A 93 2.93 4.92 -3.95
CA THR A 93 3.53 5.99 -4.75
C THR A 93 4.51 5.40 -5.77
N GLU A 94 4.36 5.79 -7.03
CA GLU A 94 5.18 5.36 -8.17
C GLU A 94 5.45 3.83 -8.25
N PRO A 95 4.40 3.00 -8.16
CA PRO A 95 4.57 1.56 -8.24
C PRO A 95 5.05 1.13 -9.63
N ARG A 96 6.02 0.21 -9.67
CA ARG A 96 6.63 -0.32 -10.89
C ARG A 96 6.99 -1.79 -10.71
N TYR A 97 6.90 -2.56 -11.80
CA TYR A 97 7.41 -3.93 -11.79
C TYR A 97 8.93 -3.94 -11.56
N GLY A 98 9.37 -4.86 -10.72
CA GLY A 98 10.77 -5.18 -10.48
C GLY A 98 11.19 -6.43 -11.25
N ASP A 99 12.01 -7.25 -10.60
CA ASP A 99 12.54 -8.46 -11.19
C ASP A 99 11.47 -9.56 -11.32
N ALA A 100 11.61 -10.40 -12.34
CA ALA A 100 10.76 -11.57 -12.55
C ALA A 100 11.60 -12.76 -13.03
N THR A 101 11.49 -13.88 -12.33
CA THR A 101 12.19 -15.13 -12.65
C THR A 101 11.20 -16.29 -12.70
N GLU A 102 11.21 -17.03 -13.81
CA GLU A 102 10.36 -18.22 -13.99
C GLU A 102 11.22 -19.46 -14.17
N ALA A 103 11.01 -20.46 -13.31
CA ALA A 103 11.71 -21.74 -13.35
C ALA A 103 10.77 -22.88 -12.97
N ALA A 104 10.77 -23.95 -13.77
CA ALA A 104 9.99 -25.16 -13.51
C ALA A 104 8.48 -24.91 -13.19
N GLY A 105 7.85 -23.94 -13.89
CA GLY A 105 6.44 -23.59 -13.71
C GLY A 105 6.14 -22.72 -12.48
N THR A 106 7.17 -22.32 -11.73
CA THR A 106 7.08 -21.35 -10.64
C THR A 106 7.58 -20.00 -11.13
N LEU A 107 6.80 -18.95 -10.90
CA LEU A 107 7.17 -17.57 -11.15
C LEU A 107 7.38 -16.88 -9.80
N THR A 108 8.47 -16.13 -9.68
CA THR A 108 8.67 -15.11 -8.65
C THR A 108 8.75 -13.77 -9.35
N ALA A 109 7.96 -12.79 -8.91
CA ALA A 109 7.93 -11.44 -9.48
C ALA A 109 7.84 -10.40 -8.35
N SER A 110 8.44 -9.23 -8.55
CA SER A 110 8.37 -8.15 -7.56
C SER A 110 7.74 -6.86 -8.09
N VAL A 111 7.21 -6.05 -7.17
CA VAL A 111 6.72 -4.70 -7.42
C VAL A 111 7.34 -3.75 -6.41
N HIS A 112 8.01 -2.70 -6.89
CA HIS A 112 8.59 -1.66 -6.05
C HIS A 112 7.68 -0.45 -5.99
N PHE A 113 7.57 0.18 -4.83
CA PHE A 113 6.83 1.43 -4.63
C PHE A 113 7.31 2.14 -3.36
N GLU A 114 6.77 3.33 -3.11
CA GLU A 114 7.01 4.08 -1.88
C GLU A 114 5.70 4.34 -1.13
N THR A 115 5.79 4.46 0.18
CA THR A 115 4.68 4.82 1.08
C THR A 115 5.16 5.84 2.11
N ALA A 116 4.24 6.62 2.68
CA ALA A 116 4.61 7.55 3.73
C ALA A 116 4.86 6.80 5.04
N TRP A 117 6.04 7.03 5.63
CA TRP A 117 6.49 6.60 6.96
C TRP A 117 6.56 5.10 7.27
N CYS A 118 5.63 4.26 6.79
CA CYS A 118 5.49 2.86 7.18
C CYS A 118 5.08 1.98 5.99
N GLU A 119 5.44 0.70 6.08
CA GLU A 119 5.12 -0.32 5.10
C GLU A 119 3.64 -0.75 5.13
N PRO A 120 3.03 -1.11 3.99
CA PRO A 120 1.61 -1.44 3.93
C PRO A 120 1.32 -2.93 4.20
N TRP A 121 1.81 -3.48 5.31
CA TRP A 121 1.66 -4.91 5.61
C TRP A 121 0.21 -5.42 5.61
N PRO A 122 -0.83 -4.67 6.04
CA PRO A 122 -2.21 -5.14 5.98
C PRO A 122 -2.71 -5.39 4.55
N VAL A 123 -2.24 -4.58 3.58
CA VAL A 123 -2.58 -4.74 2.17
C VAL A 123 -1.99 -6.04 1.63
N VAL A 124 -0.74 -6.34 1.96
CA VAL A 124 -0.05 -7.56 1.54
C VAL A 124 -0.62 -8.79 2.24
N LEU A 125 -0.98 -8.69 3.52
CA LEU A 125 -1.72 -9.74 4.21
C LEU A 125 -3.04 -10.03 3.52
N LYS A 126 -3.80 -8.98 3.15
CA LYS A 126 -5.06 -9.14 2.44
C LYS A 126 -4.87 -9.76 1.05
N ALA A 127 -3.80 -9.43 0.34
CA ALA A 127 -3.43 -10.11 -0.89
C ALA A 127 -3.22 -11.62 -0.68
N SER A 128 -2.54 -12.00 0.41
CA SER A 128 -2.34 -13.41 0.76
C SER A 128 -3.63 -14.18 1.11
N GLU A 129 -4.65 -13.49 1.63
CA GLU A 129 -5.98 -14.09 1.85
C GLU A 129 -6.72 -14.35 0.53
N LEU A 130 -6.62 -13.41 -0.41
CA LEU A 130 -7.29 -13.50 -1.72
C LEU A 130 -6.59 -14.49 -2.67
N PHE A 131 -5.28 -14.66 -2.51
CA PHE A 131 -4.45 -15.58 -3.28
C PHE A 131 -3.75 -16.58 -2.35
N PRO A 132 -4.50 -17.51 -1.72
CA PRO A 132 -3.97 -18.38 -0.67
C PRO A 132 -2.96 -19.43 -1.17
N ASP A 133 -2.85 -19.61 -2.49
CA ASP A 133 -1.87 -20.50 -3.13
C ASP A 133 -0.57 -19.79 -3.56
N LEU A 134 -0.43 -18.50 -3.23
CA LEU A 134 0.78 -17.70 -3.43
C LEU A 134 1.47 -17.39 -2.10
N ALA A 135 2.78 -17.19 -2.15
CA ALA A 135 3.58 -16.68 -1.03
C ALA A 135 4.01 -15.24 -1.32
N PHE A 136 4.04 -14.41 -0.28
CA PHE A 136 4.36 -12.99 -0.37
C PHE A 136 5.45 -12.61 0.62
N GLU A 137 6.38 -11.78 0.18
CA GLU A 137 7.35 -11.09 1.02
C GLU A 137 7.27 -9.59 0.75
N LEU A 138 7.10 -8.79 1.80
CA LEU A 138 7.18 -7.34 1.76
C LEU A 138 8.49 -6.92 2.41
N HIS A 139 9.46 -6.54 1.58
CA HIS A 139 10.71 -5.93 2.01
C HIS A 139 10.50 -4.43 2.14
N TYR A 140 10.97 -3.84 3.23
CA TYR A 140 10.78 -2.42 3.48
C TYR A 140 12.00 -1.77 4.13
N PHE A 141 12.19 -0.48 3.83
CA PHE A 141 13.25 0.33 4.39
C PHE A 141 12.84 1.81 4.45
N GLU A 142 12.81 2.38 5.66
CA GLU A 142 12.63 3.82 5.88
C GLU A 142 13.94 4.44 6.38
N PRO A 143 14.67 5.19 5.52
CA PRO A 143 16.01 5.67 5.84
C PRO A 143 16.07 6.71 6.96
N LEU A 144 14.99 7.43 7.27
CA LEU A 144 15.01 8.51 8.27
C LEU A 144 14.58 8.06 9.67
N GLY A 145 13.68 7.08 9.76
CA GLY A 145 13.28 6.38 10.98
C GLY A 145 14.19 5.23 11.36
N ASP A 146 15.20 4.95 10.52
CA ASP A 146 16.25 3.94 10.72
C ASP A 146 15.70 2.52 11.00
N PHE A 147 14.72 2.13 10.20
CA PHE A 147 14.16 0.78 10.28
C PHE A 147 14.07 0.13 8.90
N ALA A 148 14.27 -1.19 8.89
CA ALA A 148 14.09 -2.06 7.75
C ALA A 148 13.44 -3.37 8.18
N GLY A 149 13.00 -4.19 7.25
CA GLY A 149 12.57 -5.53 7.58
C GLY A 149 11.94 -6.27 6.42
N CYS A 150 11.42 -7.45 6.75
CA CYS A 150 10.71 -8.30 5.83
C CYS A 150 9.47 -8.86 6.51
N TYR A 151 8.29 -8.55 5.97
CA TYR A 151 7.04 -9.16 6.36
C TYR A 151 6.70 -10.30 5.40
N ARG A 152 6.62 -11.53 5.90
CA ARG A 152 6.30 -12.72 5.10
C ARG A 152 4.90 -13.20 5.41
N CYS A 153 4.11 -13.50 4.39
CA CYS A 153 2.77 -14.05 4.59
C CYS A 153 2.31 -15.00 3.48
N SER A 154 1.41 -15.91 3.86
CA SER A 154 0.71 -16.81 2.94
C SER A 154 -0.64 -17.20 3.55
N ALA A 155 -1.67 -17.33 2.70
CA ALA A 155 -3.02 -17.75 3.11
C ALA A 155 -3.60 -17.00 4.32
N GLY A 156 -3.36 -15.69 4.44
CA GLY A 156 -3.88 -14.86 5.53
C GLY A 156 -3.14 -15.02 6.86
N VAL A 157 -1.98 -15.67 6.87
CA VAL A 157 -1.12 -15.78 8.05
C VAL A 157 0.22 -15.14 7.72
N GLY A 158 0.67 -14.22 8.57
CA GLY A 158 1.92 -13.51 8.39
C GLY A 158 2.79 -13.45 9.64
N THR A 159 4.08 -13.28 9.40
CA THR A 159 5.11 -13.08 10.41
C THR A 159 6.00 -11.95 9.97
N ASP A 160 6.36 -11.08 10.91
CA ASP A 160 7.21 -9.94 10.65
C ASP A 160 8.59 -10.11 11.26
N GLU A 161 9.62 -9.88 10.45
CA GLU A 161 11.01 -9.78 10.89
C GLU A 161 11.48 -8.33 10.73
N CYS A 162 11.15 -7.51 11.73
CA CYS A 162 11.62 -6.13 11.82
C CYS A 162 13.08 -6.08 12.24
N TRP A 163 13.91 -5.36 11.49
CA TRP A 163 15.26 -4.99 11.85
C TRP A 163 15.28 -3.49 12.17
N ALA A 164 15.01 -3.16 13.43
CA ALA A 164 15.36 -1.82 13.92
C ALA A 164 16.88 -1.75 14.01
N CYS A 165 17.49 -0.75 13.37
CA CYS A 165 18.85 -0.35 13.70
C CYS A 165 18.78 0.24 15.12
N ASP A 166 19.24 -0.53 16.11
CA ASP A 166 19.28 -0.18 17.54
C ASP A 166 17.93 -0.12 18.29
N HIS A 167 17.55 -1.24 18.92
CA HIS A 167 16.78 -1.34 20.19
C HIS A 167 15.72 -0.26 20.51
N VAL A 168 14.79 -0.01 19.60
CA VAL A 168 13.52 0.64 19.95
C VAL A 168 12.41 -0.37 19.69
N GLU A 169 11.71 -0.79 20.75
CA GLU A 169 10.39 -1.41 20.61
C GLU A 169 9.48 -0.35 19.96
N VAL A 170 9.37 -0.41 18.64
CA VAL A 170 8.43 0.41 17.89
C VAL A 170 7.06 -0.20 18.17
N ASP A 171 6.32 0.34 19.13
CA ASP A 171 4.88 0.11 19.21
C ASP A 171 4.31 0.52 17.84
N ARG A 172 3.98 -0.46 17.01
CA ARG A 172 3.75 -0.25 15.56
C ARG A 172 2.49 0.52 15.19
N VAL A 173 1.76 1.06 16.17
CA VAL A 173 0.76 2.11 15.93
C VAL A 173 0.60 2.97 17.19
N PRO A 174 1.12 4.21 17.17
CA PRO A 174 0.20 5.31 17.48
C PRO A 174 0.09 6.32 16.33
N ASP A 175 1.16 6.45 15.54
CA ASP A 175 1.28 7.42 14.47
C ASP A 175 1.92 6.68 13.26
N CYS A 176 1.35 6.54 12.07
CA CYS A 176 0.99 7.71 11.26
C CYS A 176 -0.01 8.66 11.93
#